data_AF-A0A379B5H9-F1
#
_entry.id   AF-A0A379B5H9-F1
#
_cell.length_a   1.000
_cell.length_b   1.000
_cell.length_c   1.000
_cell.angle_alpha   90.00
_cell.angle_beta   90.00
_cell.angle_gamma   90.00
#
_symmetry.space_group_name_H-M   'P 1'
#
loop_
_entity.id
_entity.type
_entity.pdbx_description
1 polymer ?
#
loop_
_entity_poly.entity_id
_entity_poly.type
_entity_poly.pdbx_seq_one_letter_code
_entity_poly.pdbx_strand_id
1 'polypeptide(L)'
;MKQHINLLKVPFFGTELLLVEHDEQPYVVMKTITESIGLSWQGQHEKLIEHFEKGIKEILIPTNGGSQLMICMNLRKFPAWLYSLQPKKVSDPVKRAKIISFKEECDEVLWQYWTTGMASREAVKEKLAEIDEFEKLSKQNGSNGSYLMLQRKKEIKVIEMMKANAKQLDLFQHFDLTI
;
A
#
# COMPACT_ATOMS: atom_id res chain seq x y z
N MET A 1 34.75 9.46 -5.53
CA MET A 1 34.09 8.21 -5.96
C MET A 1 32.77 8.58 -6.60
N LYS A 2 32.47 8.12 -7.82
CA LYS A 2 31.12 8.25 -8.39
C LYS A 2 30.21 7.30 -7.60
N GLN A 3 29.28 7.83 -6.81
CA GLN A 3 28.23 7.01 -6.20
C GLN A 3 27.47 6.32 -7.35
N HIS A 4 27.44 4.99 -7.33
CA HIS A 4 26.66 4.21 -8.27
C HIS A 4 25.20 4.25 -7.79
N ILE A 5 24.40 5.10 -8.40
CA ILE A 5 23.01 5.31 -7.99
C ILE A 5 22.18 4.17 -8.57
N ASN A 6 21.66 3.31 -7.70
CA ASN A 6 20.78 2.21 -8.09
C ASN A 6 19.33 2.69 -8.03
N LEU A 7 18.61 2.55 -9.14
CA LEU A 7 17.18 2.88 -9.24
C LEU A 7 16.37 1.58 -9.27
N LEU A 8 15.44 1.46 -8.34
CA LEU A 8 14.54 0.32 -8.24
C LEU A 8 13.10 0.78 -8.46
N LYS A 9 12.40 0.11 -9.37
CA LYS A 9 10.96 0.28 -9.55
C LYS A 9 10.24 -0.80 -8.75
N VAL A 10 9.40 -0.38 -7.82
CA VAL A 10 8.62 -1.28 -6.97
C VAL A 10 7.15 -1.12 -7.32
N PRO A 11 6.43 -2.20 -7.71
CA PRO A 11 5.00 -2.14 -7.90
C PRO A 11 4.28 -1.67 -6.63
N PHE A 12 3.34 -0.76 -6.79
CA PHE A 12 2.57 -0.16 -5.70
C PHE A 12 1.17 0.27 -6.20
N PHE A 13 0.15 -0.56 -5.95
CA PHE A 13 -1.27 -0.31 -6.25
C PHE A 13 -1.57 0.13 -7.69
N GLY A 14 -1.18 -0.69 -8.67
CA GLY A 14 -1.36 -0.35 -10.08
C GLY A 14 -0.49 0.83 -10.54
N THR A 15 0.47 1.23 -9.71
CA THR A 15 1.46 2.26 -10.00
C THR A 15 2.88 1.73 -9.72
N GLU A 16 3.90 2.55 -9.96
CA GLU A 16 5.28 2.26 -9.62
C GLU A 16 5.80 3.28 -8.58
N LEU A 17 6.39 2.79 -7.49
CA LEU A 17 7.26 3.57 -6.63
C LEU A 17 8.69 3.51 -7.20
N LEU A 18 9.25 4.67 -7.50
CA LEU A 18 10.64 4.79 -7.88
C LEU A 18 11.49 5.02 -6.63
N LEU A 19 12.36 4.06 -6.32
CA LEU A 19 13.29 4.12 -5.21
C LEU A 19 14.71 4.37 -5.72
N VAL A 20 15.46 5.12 -4.94
CA VAL A 20 16.88 5.36 -5.13
C VAL A 20 17.62 5.00 -3.85
N GLU A 21 18.73 4.27 -3.98
CA GLU A 21 19.62 4.02 -2.83
C GLU A 21 20.58 5.20 -2.65
N HIS A 22 20.63 5.74 -1.43
CA HIS A 22 21.55 6.81 -1.04
C HIS A 22 21.95 6.64 0.43
N ASP A 23 23.25 6.65 0.71
CA ASP A 23 23.82 6.37 2.04
C ASP A 23 23.28 5.05 2.65
N GLU A 24 23.22 3.97 1.85
CA GLU A 24 22.70 2.65 2.25
C GLU A 24 21.23 2.67 2.73
N GLN A 25 20.48 3.72 2.39
CA GLN A 25 19.07 3.85 2.72
C GLN A 25 18.24 4.04 1.45
N PRO A 26 17.04 3.45 1.40
CA PRO A 26 16.11 3.66 0.29
C PRO A 26 15.39 5.01 0.44
N TYR A 27 15.34 5.76 -0.66
CA TYR A 27 14.59 7.00 -0.77
C TYR A 27 13.57 6.92 -1.93
N VAL A 28 12.37 7.42 -1.70
CA VAL A 28 11.30 7.54 -2.70
C VAL A 28 11.49 8.82 -3.48
N VAL A 29 11.49 8.73 -4.82
CA VAL A 29 11.50 9.91 -5.70
C VAL A 29 10.11 10.55 -5.69
N MET A 30 9.97 11.65 -4.94
CA MET A 30 8.64 12.17 -4.57
C MET A 30 7.84 12.72 -5.74
N LYS A 31 8.51 13.28 -6.75
CA LYS A 31 7.84 13.82 -7.93
C LYS A 31 7.08 12.75 -8.71
N THR A 32 7.72 11.60 -8.95
CA THR A 32 7.13 10.49 -9.71
C THR A 32 5.85 9.97 -9.07
N ILE A 33 5.85 9.73 -7.75
CA ILE A 33 4.67 9.22 -7.06
C ILE A 33 3.56 10.28 -6.93
N THR A 34 3.93 11.54 -6.71
CA THR A 34 2.98 12.66 -6.65
C THR A 34 2.21 12.82 -7.96
N GLU A 35 2.94 12.78 -9.08
CA GLU A 35 2.36 12.87 -10.43
C GLU A 35 1.56 11.63 -10.81
N SER A 36 2.01 10.43 -10.41
CA SER A 36 1.28 9.16 -10.58
C SER A 36 -0.10 9.15 -9.90
N ILE A 37 -0.21 9.77 -8.72
CA ILE A 37 -1.49 9.98 -8.03
C ILE A 37 -2.33 11.05 -8.75
N GLY A 38 -1.69 11.97 -9.48
CA GLY A 38 -2.33 13.09 -10.17
C GLY A 38 -2.38 14.38 -9.34
N LEU A 39 -1.52 14.49 -8.32
CA LEU A 39 -1.38 15.70 -7.50
C LEU A 39 -0.42 16.70 -8.17
N SER A 40 -0.63 18.00 -7.94
CA SER A 40 0.33 19.02 -8.39
C SER A 40 1.65 18.86 -7.63
N TRP A 41 2.75 18.78 -8.36
CA TRP A 41 4.08 18.71 -7.77
C TRP A 41 4.43 19.96 -6.96
N GLN A 42 4.16 21.15 -7.50
CA GLN A 42 4.55 22.42 -6.87
C GLN A 42 4.02 22.54 -5.44
N GLY A 43 2.71 22.33 -5.24
CA GLY A 43 2.11 22.43 -3.91
C GLY A 43 2.49 21.28 -2.97
N GLN A 44 2.96 20.14 -3.48
CA GLN A 44 3.49 19.05 -2.65
C GLN A 44 4.96 19.29 -2.28
N HIS A 45 5.74 19.82 -3.20
CA HIS A 45 7.13 20.21 -2.96
C HIS A 45 7.25 21.20 -1.81
N GLU A 46 6.41 22.25 -1.80
CA GLU A 46 6.36 23.22 -0.69
C GLU A 46 6.08 22.55 0.66
N LYS A 47 5.06 21.67 0.71
CA LYS A 47 4.70 20.92 1.94
C LYS A 47 5.80 19.96 2.40
N LEU A 48 6.51 19.35 1.46
CA LEU A 48 7.63 18.46 1.76
C LEU A 48 8.75 19.23 2.46
N ILE A 49 9.09 20.40 1.95
CA ILE A 49 10.08 21.28 2.59
C ILE A 49 9.57 21.75 3.95
N GLU A 50 8.32 22.21 4.04
CA GLU A 50 7.79 22.82 5.27
C GLU A 50 7.60 21.81 6.42
N HIS A 51 7.18 20.58 6.13
CA HIS A 51 6.76 19.63 7.17
C HIS A 51 7.64 18.38 7.24
N PHE A 52 8.44 18.10 6.21
CA PHE A 52 9.22 16.88 6.09
C PHE A 52 10.71 17.13 5.81
N GLU A 53 11.23 18.34 6.05
CA GLU A 53 12.62 18.73 5.80
C GLU A 53 13.64 17.67 6.27
N LYS A 54 13.49 17.17 7.51
CA LYS A 54 14.39 16.16 8.10
C LYS A 54 14.30 14.78 7.43
N GLY A 55 13.24 14.52 6.68
CA GLY A 55 12.95 13.26 6.01
C GLY A 55 13.28 13.26 4.52
N ILE A 56 13.62 14.41 3.94
CA ILE A 56 13.91 14.56 2.51
C ILE A 56 15.39 14.88 2.27
N LYS A 57 15.87 14.55 1.07
CA LYS A 57 17.18 14.92 0.54
C LYS A 57 17.04 15.27 -0.93
N GLU A 58 17.88 16.18 -1.40
CA GLU A 58 18.11 16.37 -2.84
C GLU A 58 19.16 15.35 -3.31
N ILE A 59 18.77 14.49 -4.26
CA ILE A 59 19.61 13.43 -4.79
C ILE A 59 19.73 13.61 -6.29
N LEU A 60 20.96 13.51 -6.81
CA LEU A 60 21.24 13.65 -8.23
C LEU A 60 20.90 12.36 -8.97
N ILE A 61 19.75 12.28 -9.62
CA ILE A 61 19.26 11.06 -10.29
C ILE A 61 19.63 11.09 -11.78
N PRO A 62 20.24 10.02 -12.33
CA PRO A 62 20.45 9.91 -13.77
C PRO A 62 19.11 9.70 -14.48
N THR A 63 18.78 10.57 -15.43
CA THR A 63 17.59 10.46 -16.29
C THR A 63 18.01 10.46 -17.76
N ASN A 64 17.07 10.19 -18.68
CA ASN A 64 17.32 10.25 -20.12
C ASN A 64 17.81 11.64 -20.58
N GLY A 65 17.43 12.71 -19.87
CA GLY A 65 17.85 14.08 -20.15
C GLY A 65 19.13 14.51 -19.43
N GLY A 66 19.85 13.57 -18.82
CA GLY A 66 21.01 13.83 -17.96
C GLY A 66 20.67 13.74 -16.48
N SER A 67 21.67 14.01 -15.64
CA SER A 67 21.51 13.99 -14.19
C SER A 67 20.65 15.16 -13.72
N GLN A 68 19.58 14.85 -12.98
CA GLN A 68 18.65 15.84 -12.43
C GLN A 68 18.65 15.77 -10.91
N LEU A 69 18.71 16.92 -10.25
CA LEU A 69 18.56 16.98 -8.80
C LEU A 69 17.07 16.84 -8.44
N MET A 70 16.74 15.82 -7.64
CA MET A 70 15.35 15.50 -7.30
C MET A 70 15.17 15.39 -5.79
N ILE A 71 14.04 15.90 -5.29
CA ILE A 71 13.62 15.72 -3.90
C ILE A 71 13.18 14.28 -3.69
N CYS A 72 13.87 13.62 -2.77
CA CYS A 72 13.65 12.22 -2.42
C CYS A 72 13.39 12.11 -0.92
N MET A 73 12.39 11.32 -0.53
CA MET A 73 12.03 11.10 0.87
C MET A 73 12.54 9.76 1.36
N ASN A 74 13.13 9.70 2.55
CA ASN A 74 13.51 8.43 3.15
C ASN A 74 12.27 7.53 3.25
N LEU A 75 12.35 6.27 2.79
CA LEU A 75 11.20 5.38 2.71
C LEU A 75 10.46 5.22 4.06
N ARG A 76 11.17 5.29 5.19
CA ARG A 76 10.56 5.23 6.54
C ARG A 76 9.62 6.40 6.84
N LYS A 77 9.78 7.53 6.16
CA LYS A 77 8.94 8.74 6.31
C LYS A 77 7.82 8.81 5.27
N PHE A 78 7.86 7.95 4.25
CA PHE A 78 6.87 7.94 3.18
C PHE A 78 5.42 7.72 3.68
N PRO A 79 5.14 6.80 4.63
CA PRO A 79 3.78 6.68 5.17
C PRO A 79 3.30 7.97 5.83
N ALA A 80 4.16 8.68 6.57
CA ALA A 80 3.78 9.93 7.22
C ALA A 80 3.36 11.02 6.22
N TRP A 81 4.06 11.13 5.09
CA TRP A 81 3.63 12.00 3.99
C TRP A 81 2.29 11.56 3.41
N LEU A 82 2.12 10.26 3.16
CA LEU A 82 0.88 9.72 2.62
C LEU A 82 -0.32 10.03 3.54
N TYR A 83 -0.18 9.84 4.85
CA TYR A 83 -1.24 10.17 5.81
C TYR A 83 -1.55 11.68 5.89
N SER A 84 -0.58 12.55 5.58
CA SER A 84 -0.80 14.00 5.50
C SER A 84 -1.74 14.41 4.36
N LEU A 85 -1.86 13.59 3.31
CA LEU A 85 -2.83 13.81 2.23
C LEU A 85 -4.24 13.64 2.78
N GLN A 86 -5.14 14.59 2.51
CA GLN A 86 -6.51 14.55 3.02
C GLN A 86 -7.48 14.22 1.87
N PRO A 87 -7.96 12.97 1.72
CA PRO A 87 -8.84 12.59 0.61
C PRO A 87 -10.09 13.46 0.53
N LYS A 88 -10.65 13.87 1.68
CA LYS A 88 -11.82 14.76 1.77
C LYS A 88 -11.60 16.13 1.10
N LYS A 89 -10.35 16.58 0.94
CA LYS A 89 -10.00 17.85 0.29
C LYS A 89 -9.62 17.70 -1.19
N VAL A 90 -9.69 16.49 -1.74
CA VAL A 90 -9.41 16.21 -3.15
C VAL A 90 -10.74 16.08 -3.89
N SER A 91 -11.01 16.96 -4.85
CA SER A 91 -12.27 17.00 -5.60
C SER A 91 -12.42 15.83 -6.57
N ASP A 92 -11.31 15.36 -7.13
CA ASP A 92 -11.28 14.27 -8.11
C ASP A 92 -11.48 12.90 -7.42
N PRO A 93 -12.55 12.15 -7.76
CA PRO A 93 -12.83 10.83 -7.18
C PRO A 93 -11.74 9.79 -7.43
N VAL A 94 -11.09 9.82 -8.60
CA VAL A 94 -10.05 8.84 -8.98
C VAL A 94 -8.81 9.06 -8.12
N LYS A 95 -8.40 10.33 -7.95
CA LYS A 95 -7.26 10.69 -7.07
C LYS A 95 -7.56 10.34 -5.62
N ARG A 96 -8.80 10.59 -5.16
CA ARG A 96 -9.24 10.19 -3.82
C ARG A 96 -9.10 8.68 -3.60
N ALA A 97 -9.63 7.88 -4.52
CA ALA A 97 -9.57 6.42 -4.42
C ALA A 97 -8.11 5.95 -4.31
N LYS A 98 -7.20 6.45 -5.18
CA LYS A 98 -5.77 6.12 -5.11
C LYS A 98 -5.14 6.43 -3.75
N ILE A 99 -5.38 7.63 -3.20
CA ILE A 99 -4.82 8.04 -1.90
C ILE A 99 -5.34 7.13 -0.79
N ILE A 100 -6.63 6.79 -0.82
CA ILE A 100 -7.26 5.92 0.17
C ILE A 100 -6.60 4.53 0.08
N SER A 101 -6.60 3.89 -1.10
CA SER A 101 -5.96 2.57 -1.29
C SER A 101 -4.49 2.51 -0.85
N PHE A 102 -3.71 3.56 -1.08
CA PHE A 102 -2.32 3.60 -0.61
C PHE A 102 -2.21 3.61 0.91
N LYS A 103 -3.16 4.28 1.60
CA LYS A 103 -3.18 4.36 3.07
C LYS A 103 -3.61 3.03 3.67
N GLU A 104 -4.65 2.40 3.11
CA GLU A 104 -5.05 1.05 3.49
C GLU A 104 -3.86 0.08 3.44
N GLU A 105 -3.02 0.12 2.41
CA GLU A 105 -1.82 -0.74 2.35
C GLU A 105 -0.85 -0.48 3.50
N CYS A 106 -0.69 0.79 3.89
CA CYS A 106 0.19 1.11 5.02
C CYS A 106 -0.40 0.60 6.33
N ASP A 107 -1.72 0.75 6.52
CA ASP A 107 -2.46 0.19 7.65
C ASP A 107 -2.29 -1.33 7.68
N GLU A 108 -2.35 -1.94 6.50
CA GLU A 108 -2.27 -3.37 6.27
C GLU A 108 -0.94 -3.98 6.68
N VAL A 109 0.14 -3.42 6.13
CA VAL A 109 1.50 -3.82 6.45
C VAL A 109 1.78 -3.68 7.95
N LEU A 110 1.27 -2.62 8.59
CA LEU A 110 1.42 -2.43 10.03
C LEU A 110 0.61 -3.45 10.83
N TRP A 111 -0.62 -3.73 10.42
CA TRP A 111 -1.48 -4.71 11.08
C TRP A 111 -0.91 -6.13 10.97
N GLN A 112 -0.39 -6.54 9.82
CA GLN A 112 0.32 -7.80 9.63
C GLN A 112 1.50 -7.96 10.58
N TYR A 113 2.33 -6.92 10.64
CA TYR A 113 3.48 -6.91 11.52
C TYR A 113 3.05 -7.11 12.97
N TRP A 114 1.98 -6.44 13.43
CA TRP A 114 1.50 -6.59 14.80
C TRP A 114 0.80 -7.91 15.10
N THR A 115 0.08 -8.48 14.13
CA THR A 115 -0.72 -9.70 14.36
C THR A 115 0.06 -10.98 14.11
N THR A 116 1.00 -10.98 13.18
CA THR A 116 1.74 -12.18 12.75
C THR A 116 3.24 -12.08 13.03
N GLY A 117 3.75 -10.89 13.41
CA GLY A 117 5.18 -10.65 13.59
C GLY A 117 5.95 -10.48 12.28
N MET A 118 5.29 -10.61 11.13
CA MET A 118 5.89 -10.51 9.80
C MET A 118 4.99 -9.67 8.88
N ALA A 119 5.59 -8.98 7.92
CA ALA A 119 4.86 -8.34 6.82
C ALA A 119 5.50 -8.81 5.50
N SER A 120 4.78 -9.66 4.76
CA SER A 120 5.21 -10.20 3.46
C SER A 120 4.04 -10.15 2.49
N ARG A 121 4.25 -9.52 1.33
CA ARG A 121 3.22 -9.39 0.30
C ARG A 121 2.72 -10.75 -0.21
N GLU A 122 3.62 -11.73 -0.30
CA GLU A 122 3.34 -13.07 -0.78
C GLU A 122 2.55 -13.88 0.26
N ALA A 123 3.03 -13.89 1.51
CA ALA A 123 2.37 -14.63 2.59
C ALA A 123 0.92 -14.16 2.83
N VAL A 124 0.64 -12.88 2.59
CA VAL A 124 -0.68 -12.28 2.77
C VAL A 124 -1.65 -12.71 1.68
N LYS A 125 -1.19 -12.69 0.43
CA LYS A 125 -1.99 -13.18 -0.71
C LYS A 125 -2.35 -14.66 -0.52
N GLU A 126 -1.40 -15.46 -0.05
CA GLU A 126 -1.61 -16.87 0.24
C GLU A 126 -2.65 -17.06 1.35
N LYS A 127 -2.50 -16.35 2.48
CA LYS A 127 -3.45 -16.40 3.60
C LYS A 127 -4.88 -16.00 3.20
N LEU A 128 -5.03 -14.95 2.39
CA LEU A 128 -6.33 -14.48 1.90
C LEU A 128 -6.99 -15.52 0.99
N ALA A 129 -6.22 -16.14 0.10
CA ALA A 129 -6.70 -17.21 -0.77
C ALA A 129 -7.17 -18.44 0.03
N GLU A 130 -6.42 -18.85 1.06
CA GLU A 130 -6.80 -19.96 1.95
C GLU A 130 -8.14 -19.70 2.67
N ILE A 131 -8.34 -18.47 3.16
CA ILE A 131 -9.56 -18.09 3.87
C ILE A 131 -10.79 -18.11 2.94
N ASP A 132 -10.63 -17.67 1.70
CA ASP A 132 -11.71 -17.67 0.72
C ASP A 132 -12.09 -19.09 0.26
N GLU A 133 -11.11 -19.97 0.12
CA GLU A 133 -11.35 -21.39 -0.18
C GLU A 133 -12.11 -22.07 0.97
N PHE A 134 -11.69 -21.83 2.22
CA PHE A 134 -12.37 -22.36 3.40
C PHE A 134 -13.83 -21.89 3.52
N GLU A 135 -14.12 -20.63 3.21
CA GLU A 135 -15.51 -20.14 3.21
C GLU A 135 -16.38 -20.82 2.15
N LYS A 136 -15.85 -21.02 0.93
CA LYS A 136 -16.57 -21.72 -0.15
C LYS A 136 -16.91 -23.15 0.27
N LEU A 137 -15.96 -23.86 0.89
CA LEU A 137 -16.16 -25.22 1.37
C LEU A 137 -17.21 -25.29 2.49
N SER A 138 -17.11 -24.39 3.48
CA SER A 138 -18.11 -24.30 4.56
C SER A 138 -19.52 -23.99 4.01
N LYS A 139 -19.63 -23.16 2.94
CA LYS A 139 -20.92 -22.83 2.29
C LYS A 139 -21.60 -24.06 1.73
N GLN A 140 -20.86 -24.94 1.07
CA GLN A 140 -21.41 -26.17 0.50
C GLN A 140 -21.87 -27.15 1.59
N ASN A 141 -21.06 -27.36 2.63
CA ASN A 141 -21.32 -28.34 3.68
C ASN A 141 -22.57 -28.04 4.53
N GLY A 142 -22.90 -26.77 4.76
CA GLY A 142 -24.09 -26.40 5.52
C GLY A 142 -25.43 -26.66 4.83
N SER A 143 -25.42 -27.12 3.57
CA SER A 143 -26.61 -27.48 2.80
C SER A 143 -27.11 -28.89 3.11
N ASN A 144 -26.32 -29.72 3.80
CA ASN A 144 -26.52 -31.16 3.96
C ASN A 144 -27.07 -31.55 5.35
N GLY A 145 -28.11 -30.88 5.83
CA GLY A 145 -28.85 -31.27 7.03
C GLY A 145 -28.48 -30.54 8.33
N SER A 146 -29.32 -30.73 9.36
CA SER A 146 -29.43 -29.83 10.52
C SER A 146 -28.17 -29.75 11.40
N TYR A 147 -27.41 -30.85 11.54
CA TYR A 147 -26.16 -30.87 12.30
C TYR A 147 -25.06 -30.05 11.62
N LEU A 148 -24.89 -30.23 10.31
CA LEU A 148 -23.93 -29.47 9.51
C LEU A 148 -24.31 -27.98 9.42
N MET A 149 -25.60 -27.66 9.49
CA MET A 149 -26.07 -26.27 9.60
C MET A 149 -25.65 -25.62 10.93
N LEU A 150 -25.70 -26.36 12.05
CA LEU A 150 -25.26 -25.85 13.36
C LEU A 150 -23.74 -25.68 13.41
N GLN A 151 -22.99 -26.64 12.84
CA GLN A 151 -21.54 -26.55 12.70
C GLN A 151 -21.15 -25.35 11.83
N ARG A 152 -21.86 -25.16 10.72
CA ARG A 152 -21.70 -23.99 9.86
C ARG A 152 -21.96 -22.68 10.60
N LYS A 153 -22.94 -22.58 11.51
CA LYS A 153 -23.13 -21.36 12.31
C LYS A 153 -21.93 -21.03 13.20
N LYS A 154 -21.20 -22.03 13.69
CA LYS A 154 -19.95 -21.84 14.46
C LYS A 154 -18.80 -21.46 13.54
N GLU A 155 -18.66 -22.18 12.42
CA GLU A 155 -17.66 -21.86 11.39
C GLU A 155 -17.88 -20.48 10.79
N ILE A 156 -19.12 -20.03 10.60
CA ILE A 156 -19.44 -18.66 10.14
C ILE A 156 -18.87 -17.64 11.11
N LYS A 157 -19.00 -17.82 12.43
CA LYS A 157 -18.40 -16.90 13.39
C LYS A 157 -16.87 -16.93 13.36
N VAL A 158 -16.28 -18.10 13.18
CA VAL A 158 -14.82 -18.27 13.06
C VAL A 158 -14.32 -17.67 11.74
N ILE A 159 -15.04 -17.88 10.64
CA ILE A 159 -14.78 -17.30 9.32
C ILE A 159 -15.01 -15.80 9.37
N GLU A 160 -16.05 -15.30 10.04
CA GLU A 160 -16.27 -13.87 10.24
C GLU A 160 -15.15 -13.27 11.08
N MET A 161 -14.60 -13.98 12.05
CA MET A 161 -13.45 -13.52 12.84
C MET A 161 -12.14 -13.61 12.03
N MET A 162 -11.95 -14.67 11.25
CA MET A 162 -10.81 -14.84 10.34
C MET A 162 -10.87 -13.84 9.19
N LYS A 163 -12.05 -13.57 8.64
CA LYS A 163 -12.34 -12.54 7.63
C LYS A 163 -12.40 -11.16 8.22
N ALA A 164 -12.73 -10.95 9.48
CA ALA A 164 -12.60 -9.65 10.12
C ALA A 164 -11.12 -9.37 10.37
N ASN A 165 -10.37 -10.34 10.89
CA ASN A 165 -8.91 -10.27 10.97
C ASN A 165 -8.29 -10.10 9.58
N ALA A 166 -8.82 -10.76 8.55
CA ALA A 166 -8.31 -10.74 7.19
C ALA A 166 -8.83 -9.61 6.28
N LYS A 167 -10.00 -9.02 6.56
CA LYS A 167 -10.50 -7.78 5.93
C LYS A 167 -9.98 -6.54 6.64
N GLN A 168 -9.71 -6.64 7.94
CA GLN A 168 -8.80 -5.70 8.61
C GLN A 168 -7.37 -5.91 8.09
N LEU A 169 -7.09 -7.06 7.44
CA LEU A 169 -5.95 -7.33 6.55
C LEU A 169 -6.21 -7.04 5.03
N ASP A 170 -7.36 -6.48 4.62
CA ASP A 170 -7.73 -6.35 3.18
C ASP A 170 -8.93 -5.41 2.95
N LEU A 171 -8.83 -4.13 3.34
CA LEU A 171 -9.73 -3.14 2.75
C LEU A 171 -9.25 -2.87 1.31
N PHE A 172 -9.92 -3.54 0.34
CA PHE A 172 -10.16 -3.17 -1.07
C PHE A 172 -9.74 -4.16 -2.16
N GLN A 173 -10.21 -5.40 -2.09
CA GLN A 173 -10.38 -6.22 -3.32
C GLN A 173 -11.63 -5.90 -4.15
N HIS A 174 -12.31 -4.77 -3.94
CA HIS A 174 -13.50 -4.40 -4.72
C HIS A 174 -13.35 -3.05 -5.41
N PHE A 175 -12.50 -3.01 -6.44
CA PHE A 175 -12.75 -2.21 -7.63
C PHE A 175 -12.39 -3.06 -8.85
N ASP A 176 -13.39 -3.77 -9.38
CA ASP A 176 -13.34 -4.27 -10.75
C ASP A 176 -13.21 -3.08 -11.70
N LEU A 177 -12.07 -2.93 -12.34
CA LEU A 177 -11.96 -2.14 -13.57
C LEU A 177 -11.79 -3.13 -14.71
N THR A 178 -12.93 -3.47 -15.32
CA THR A 178 -12.99 -4.09 -16.63
C THR A 178 -12.60 -3.05 -17.68
N ILE A 179 -11.53 -3.36 -18.42
CA ILE A 179 -11.00 -2.79 -19.68
C ILE A 179 -10.73 -1.28 -19.70
#